data_AF-A0A9Q3S059-F1
#
_entry.id   AF-A0A9Q3S059-F1
#
_cell.length_a   1.000
_cell.length_b   1.000
_cell.length_c   1.000
_cell.angle_alpha   90.00
_cell.angle_beta   90.00
_cell.angle_gamma   90.00
#
_symmetry.space_group_name_H-M   'P 1'
#
loop_
_entity.id
_entity.type
_entity.pdbx_description
1 polymer ?
#
loop_
_entity_poly.entity_id
_entity_poly.type
_entity_poly.pdbx_seq_one_letter_code
_entity_poly.pdbx_strand_id
1 'polypeptide(L)'
;MPDGRYPDPREEDIIYDDRRISRPDVSLPDWEVPDSTYRPVPIVWFTRALILQIILQPVLFAVLAGLLGLPRVILGGAALLLTAMIGFHAWESGIQSSASGWRIATILMLAVTLGFTLLVIQA
;
A
#
# COMPACT_ATOMS: atom_id res chain seq x y z
N MET A 1 -6.07 -22.17 -49.60
CA MET A 1 -6.54 -21.79 -48.26
C MET A 1 -6.64 -20.26 -48.19
N PRO A 2 -7.55 -19.71 -47.37
CA PRO A 2 -8.05 -18.33 -47.44
C PRO A 2 -7.08 -17.28 -46.87
N ASP A 3 -7.28 -16.04 -47.33
CA ASP A 3 -7.10 -14.73 -46.69
C ASP A 3 -5.97 -14.53 -45.67
N GLY A 4 -4.88 -13.93 -46.15
CA GLY A 4 -3.81 -13.41 -45.35
C GLY A 4 -4.26 -12.30 -44.40
N ARG A 5 -4.11 -12.55 -43.10
CA ARG A 5 -3.83 -11.47 -42.15
C ARG A 5 -2.48 -11.60 -41.44
N TYR A 6 -1.75 -12.69 -41.67
CA TYR A 6 -0.34 -12.79 -41.29
C TYR A 6 0.42 -13.53 -42.40
N PRO A 7 1.55 -12.99 -42.90
CA PRO A 7 2.45 -13.77 -43.72
C PRO A 7 2.99 -14.95 -42.90
N ASP A 8 3.15 -16.11 -43.53
CA ASP A 8 3.76 -17.27 -42.89
C ASP A 8 5.16 -16.87 -42.38
N PRO A 9 5.52 -17.15 -41.12
CA PRO A 9 6.82 -16.78 -40.57
C PRO A 9 7.90 -17.42 -41.43
N ARG A 10 8.94 -16.65 -41.73
CA ARG A 10 10.01 -17.15 -42.59
C ARG A 10 10.84 -18.17 -41.83
N GLU A 11 11.59 -19.01 -42.54
CA GLU A 11 12.57 -19.94 -41.95
C GLU A 11 13.74 -19.25 -41.19
N GLU A 12 13.61 -17.95 -40.95
CA GLU A 12 14.57 -17.02 -40.35
C GLU A 12 13.94 -16.19 -39.21
N ASP A 13 12.64 -16.36 -38.87
CA ASP A 13 12.08 -16.06 -37.53
C ASP A 13 12.54 -17.11 -36.49
N ILE A 14 13.68 -17.72 -36.81
CA ILE A 14 14.20 -19.02 -36.44
C ILE A 14 15.51 -18.76 -35.73
N ILE A 15 15.47 -19.03 -34.42
CA ILE A 15 16.57 -19.40 -33.53
C ILE A 15 17.81 -18.49 -33.60
N TYR A 16 17.97 -17.65 -32.57
CA TYR A 16 19.28 -17.11 -32.22
C TYR A 16 19.78 -17.87 -30.99
N ASP A 17 20.87 -18.62 -31.18
CA ASP A 17 21.48 -19.49 -30.17
C ASP A 17 20.52 -20.62 -29.73
N ASP A 18 19.87 -20.51 -28.56
CA ASP A 18 18.86 -21.45 -28.04
C ASP A 18 17.44 -20.83 -27.90
N ARG A 19 17.22 -19.60 -28.40
CA ARG A 19 15.99 -18.83 -28.07
C ARG A 19 15.14 -18.48 -29.29
N ARG A 20 13.83 -18.73 -29.15
CA ARG A 20 12.80 -18.38 -30.13
C ARG A 20 12.37 -16.93 -29.96
N ILE A 21 12.76 -16.05 -30.87
CA ILE A 21 12.46 -14.61 -30.86
C ILE A 21 11.02 -14.31 -31.29
N SER A 22 10.28 -15.31 -31.78
CA SER A 22 8.94 -15.14 -32.36
C SER A 22 7.83 -14.87 -31.34
N ARG A 23 8.12 -14.78 -30.05
CA ARG A 23 7.13 -14.34 -29.06
C ARG A 23 7.52 -12.98 -28.47
N PRO A 24 6.57 -12.05 -28.31
CA PRO A 24 6.84 -10.72 -27.77
C PRO A 24 7.32 -10.71 -26.30
N ASP A 25 7.30 -11.85 -25.61
CA ASP A 25 7.86 -12.07 -24.27
C ASP A 25 9.37 -12.41 -24.28
N VAL A 26 9.98 -12.64 -25.45
CA VAL A 26 11.40 -13.05 -25.62
C VAL A 26 12.28 -11.94 -26.21
N SER A 27 11.69 -10.81 -26.57
CA SER A 27 12.43 -9.63 -27.06
C SER A 27 13.05 -8.80 -25.94
N LEU A 28 12.71 -9.10 -24.69
CA LEU A 28 13.22 -8.38 -23.53
C LEU A 28 14.42 -9.12 -22.96
N PRO A 29 15.48 -8.40 -22.56
CA PRO A 29 16.62 -9.01 -21.90
C PRO A 29 16.18 -9.81 -20.66
N ASP A 30 16.93 -10.84 -20.29
CA ASP A 30 16.61 -11.70 -19.12
C ASP A 30 16.46 -10.95 -17.79
N TRP A 31 17.03 -9.75 -17.71
CA TRP A 31 16.95 -8.88 -16.55
C TRP A 31 15.71 -7.98 -16.55
N GLU A 32 14.99 -7.88 -17.67
CA GLU A 32 13.82 -7.05 -17.84
C GLU A 32 12.55 -7.89 -17.61
N VAL A 33 11.86 -7.60 -16.51
CA VAL A 33 10.56 -8.19 -16.20
C VAL A 33 9.50 -7.18 -16.63
N PRO A 34 8.93 -7.28 -17.85
CA PRO A 34 8.02 -6.28 -18.42
C PRO A 34 6.77 -6.01 -17.57
N ASP A 35 6.44 -6.95 -16.68
CA ASP A 35 5.26 -6.89 -15.82
C ASP A 35 5.62 -6.77 -14.32
N SER A 36 6.75 -6.14 -14.01
CA SER A 36 7.12 -5.82 -12.62
C SER A 36 6.38 -4.61 -12.06
N THR A 37 5.27 -4.18 -12.68
CA THR A 37 4.42 -3.13 -12.11
C THR A 37 4.06 -3.56 -10.69
N TYR A 38 4.56 -2.79 -9.71
CA TYR A 38 4.42 -3.11 -8.30
C TYR A 38 2.95 -3.41 -7.99
N ARG A 39 2.67 -4.68 -7.66
CA ARG A 39 1.33 -5.06 -7.21
C ARG A 39 1.17 -4.51 -5.80
N PRO A 40 0.15 -3.67 -5.53
CA PRO A 40 -0.05 -3.12 -4.20
C PRO A 40 -0.20 -4.26 -3.20
N VAL A 41 0.83 -4.49 -2.37
CA VAL A 41 0.81 -5.55 -1.37
C VAL A 41 0.07 -5.02 -0.14
N PRO A 42 -1.10 -5.59 0.25
CA PRO A 42 -1.94 -5.02 1.30
C PRO A 42 -1.22 -4.86 2.65
N ILE A 43 -0.32 -5.80 2.98
CA ILE A 43 0.46 -5.75 4.22
C ILE A 43 1.36 -4.51 4.29
N VAL A 44 1.85 -3.99 3.15
CA VAL A 44 2.71 -2.80 3.13
C VAL A 44 1.92 -1.57 3.55
N TRP A 45 0.70 -1.42 3.04
CA TRP A 45 -0.18 -0.30 3.40
C TRP A 45 -0.67 -0.39 4.84
N PHE A 46 -1.02 -1.60 5.30
CA PHE A 46 -1.36 -1.87 6.69
C PHE A 46 -0.19 -1.50 7.62
N THR A 47 1.00 -2.00 7.32
CA THR A 47 2.20 -1.79 8.15
C THR A 47 2.61 -0.33 8.16
N ARG A 48 2.55 0.36 7.01
CA ARG A 48 2.78 1.80 6.91
C ARG A 48 1.82 2.56 7.84
N ALA A 49 0.52 2.25 7.80
CA ALA A 49 -0.48 2.88 8.65
C ALA A 49 -0.18 2.65 10.13
N LEU A 50 0.14 1.41 10.51
CA LEU A 50 0.52 1.04 11.88
C LEU A 50 1.74 1.82 12.36
N ILE A 51 2.81 1.86 11.57
CA ILE A 51 4.04 2.59 11.91
C ILE A 51 3.75 4.08 12.09
N LEU A 52 3.01 4.69 11.16
CA LEU A 52 2.62 6.10 11.26
C LEU A 52 1.82 6.35 12.54
N GLN A 53 0.90 5.46 12.91
CA GLN A 53 0.09 5.66 14.10
C GLN A 53 0.90 5.50 15.39
N ILE A 54 1.78 4.49 15.45
CA ILE A 54 2.68 4.28 16.61
C ILE A 54 3.63 5.45 16.82
N ILE A 55 4.09 6.11 15.76
CA ILE A 55 5.03 7.23 15.87
C ILE A 55 4.30 8.55 16.07
N LEU A 56 3.30 8.85 15.24
CA LEU A 56 2.66 10.16 15.22
C LEU A 56 1.73 10.38 16.41
N GLN A 57 1.07 9.34 16.96
CA GLN A 57 0.21 9.52 18.14
C GLN A 57 1.00 9.96 19.40
N PRO A 58 2.11 9.30 19.79
CA PRO A 58 2.93 9.76 20.90
C PRO A 58 3.56 11.12 20.66
N VAL A 59 4.02 11.41 19.43
CA VAL A 59 4.59 12.72 19.09
C VAL A 59 3.52 13.81 19.24
N LEU A 60 2.32 13.58 18.73
CA LEU A 60 1.18 14.50 18.88
C LEU A 60 0.88 14.72 20.37
N PHE A 61 0.81 13.66 21.16
CA PHE A 61 0.56 13.77 22.60
C PHE A 61 1.66 14.56 23.31
N ALA A 62 2.93 14.25 23.06
CA ALA A 62 4.07 14.94 23.67
C ALA A 62 4.08 16.43 23.37
N VAL A 63 3.76 16.82 22.12
CA VAL A 63 3.70 18.23 21.72
C VAL A 63 2.47 18.91 22.30
N LEU A 64 1.27 18.38 22.07
CA LEU A 64 0.03 19.06 22.44
C LEU A 64 -0.21 19.07 23.96
N ALA A 65 0.09 17.98 24.66
CA ALA A 65 -0.07 17.90 26.10
C ALA A 65 1.17 18.46 26.83
N GLY A 66 2.37 18.06 26.42
CA GLY A 66 3.61 18.40 27.11
C GLY A 66 4.11 19.83 26.87
N LEU A 67 4.07 20.30 25.61
CA LEU A 67 4.58 21.65 25.27
C LEU A 67 3.48 22.71 25.32
N LEU A 68 2.28 22.39 24.84
CA LEU A 68 1.19 23.37 24.71
C LEU A 68 0.17 23.32 25.86
N GLY A 69 0.17 22.27 26.68
CA GLY A 69 -0.75 22.14 27.81
C GLY A 69 -2.23 22.11 27.41
N LEU A 70 -2.55 21.59 26.23
CA LEU A 70 -3.92 21.62 25.72
C LEU A 70 -4.86 20.71 26.53
N PRO A 71 -6.14 21.09 26.67
CA PRO A 71 -7.11 20.29 27.41
C PRO A 71 -7.39 18.95 26.72
N ARG A 72 -7.75 17.94 27.53
CA ARG A 72 -7.97 16.54 27.10
C ARG A 72 -8.94 16.39 25.92
N VAL A 73 -9.96 17.24 25.83
CA VAL A 73 -10.94 17.22 24.73
C VAL A 73 -10.26 17.54 23.39
N ILE A 74 -9.37 18.54 23.36
CA ILE A 74 -8.62 18.90 22.15
C ILE A 74 -7.63 17.80 21.79
N LEU A 75 -6.95 17.20 22.77
CA LEU A 75 -6.05 16.06 22.56
C LEU A 75 -6.78 14.87 21.93
N GLY A 76 -7.95 14.50 22.47
CA GLY A 76 -8.75 13.41 21.93
C GLY A 76 -9.24 13.68 20.51
N GLY A 77 -9.70 14.91 20.24
CA GLY A 77 -10.11 15.33 18.90
C GLY A 77 -8.96 15.29 17.90
N ALA A 78 -7.77 15.76 18.27
CA ALA A 78 -6.57 15.73 17.43
C ALA A 78 -6.11 14.29 17.16
N ALA A 79 -6.14 13.40 18.17
CA ALA A 79 -5.79 11.99 18.02
C ALA A 79 -6.76 11.25 17.08
N LEU A 80 -8.06 11.54 17.17
CA LEU A 80 -9.08 11.01 16.27
C LEU A 80 -8.83 11.48 14.84
N LEU A 81 -8.61 12.78 14.65
CA LEU A 81 -8.37 13.38 13.32
C LEU A 81 -7.11 12.80 12.66
N LEU A 82 -6.01 12.70 13.42
CA LEU A 82 -4.78 12.08 12.93
C LEU A 82 -5.00 10.62 12.51
N THR A 83 -5.73 9.84 13.31
CA THR A 83 -6.07 8.45 12.97
C THR A 83 -6.90 8.37 11.70
N ALA A 84 -7.89 9.26 11.55
CA ALA A 84 -8.72 9.34 10.35
C ALA A 84 -7.89 9.69 9.10
N MET A 85 -6.94 10.63 9.20
CA MET A 85 -6.04 10.99 8.10
C MET A 85 -5.15 9.80 7.69
N ILE A 86 -4.56 9.09 8.66
CA ILE A 86 -3.75 7.89 8.40
C ILE A 86 -4.61 6.81 7.74
N GLY A 87 -5.81 6.57 8.27
CA GLY A 87 -6.75 5.59 7.74
C GLY A 87 -7.18 5.90 6.31
N PHE A 88 -7.52 7.17 6.04
CA PHE A 88 -7.88 7.64 4.70
C PHE A 88 -6.73 7.43 3.70
N HIS A 89 -5.51 7.85 4.07
CA HIS A 89 -4.34 7.67 3.23
C HIS A 89 -4.07 6.18 2.93
N ALA A 90 -4.20 5.31 3.93
CA ALA A 90 -4.06 3.86 3.75
C ALA A 90 -5.16 3.27 2.85
N TRP A 91 -6.39 3.81 2.96
CA TRP A 91 -7.53 3.40 2.16
C TRP A 91 -7.32 3.69 0.68
N GLU A 92 -6.94 4.92 0.34
CA GLU A 92 -6.65 5.36 -1.02
C GLU A 92 -5.44 4.63 -1.62
N SER A 93 -4.42 4.34 -0.81
CA SER A 93 -3.18 3.71 -1.28
C SER A 93 -3.37 2.26 -1.75
N GLY A 94 -4.44 1.57 -1.34
CA GLY A 94 -4.73 0.21 -1.84
C GLY A 94 -5.46 -0.72 -0.88
N ILE A 95 -5.70 -0.33 0.38
CA ILE A 95 -6.52 -1.15 1.28
C ILE A 95 -7.95 -1.31 0.72
N GLN A 96 -8.50 -0.28 0.07
CA GLN A 96 -9.86 -0.32 -0.48
C GLN A 96 -10.08 -1.41 -1.55
N SER A 97 -9.03 -1.79 -2.30
CA SER A 97 -9.10 -2.82 -3.34
C SER A 97 -8.62 -4.20 -2.85
N SER A 98 -8.14 -4.28 -1.61
CA SER A 98 -7.64 -5.51 -1.00
C SER A 98 -8.77 -6.44 -0.54
N ALA A 99 -8.45 -7.71 -0.23
CA ALA A 99 -9.39 -8.66 0.35
C ALA A 99 -9.98 -8.14 1.67
N SER A 100 -11.22 -8.55 1.98
CA SER A 100 -11.97 -8.05 3.14
C SER A 100 -11.23 -8.22 4.48
N GLY A 101 -10.44 -9.29 4.63
CA GLY A 101 -9.62 -9.51 5.81
C GLY A 101 -8.64 -8.36 6.10
N TRP A 102 -7.98 -7.82 5.06
CA TRP A 102 -7.06 -6.68 5.21
C TRP A 102 -7.77 -5.39 5.59
N ARG A 103 -8.96 -5.16 5.02
CA ARG A 103 -9.78 -3.98 5.35
C ARG A 103 -10.19 -4.00 6.83
N ILE A 104 -10.73 -5.12 7.28
CA ILE A 104 -11.14 -5.33 8.67
C ILE A 104 -9.94 -5.21 9.61
N ALA A 105 -8.83 -5.90 9.29
CA ALA A 105 -7.61 -5.83 10.09
C ALA A 105 -7.09 -4.39 10.22
N THR A 106 -7.09 -3.62 9.13
CA THR A 106 -6.65 -2.22 9.15
C THR A 106 -7.56 -1.37 10.04
N ILE A 107 -8.89 -1.47 9.88
CA ILE A 107 -9.86 -0.74 10.71
C ILE A 107 -9.68 -1.08 12.19
N LEU A 108 -9.60 -2.38 12.52
CA LEU A 108 -9.43 -2.84 13.90
C LEU A 108 -8.11 -2.36 14.49
N MET A 109 -7.02 -2.46 13.74
CA MET A 109 -5.71 -1.97 14.17
C MET A 109 -5.74 -0.48 14.46
N LEU A 110 -6.30 0.33 13.56
CA LEU A 110 -6.42 1.79 13.75
C LEU A 110 -7.28 2.14 14.97
N ALA A 111 -8.39 1.41 15.16
CA ALA A 111 -9.30 1.63 16.28
C ALA A 111 -8.69 1.24 17.63
N VAL A 112 -7.99 0.10 17.69
CA VAL A 112 -7.33 -0.37 18.92
C VAL A 112 -6.21 0.57 19.35
N THR A 113 -5.35 0.98 18.41
CA THR A 113 -4.25 1.91 18.70
C THR A 113 -4.73 3.31 19.07
N LEU A 114 -5.81 3.80 18.42
CA LEU A 114 -6.51 5.01 18.87
C LEU A 114 -7.07 4.82 20.29
N GLY A 115 -7.71 3.67 20.57
CA GLY A 115 -8.24 3.34 21.88
C GLY A 115 -7.18 3.42 22.98
N PHE A 116 -5.99 2.85 22.74
CA PHE A 116 -4.86 2.98 23.66
C PHE A 116 -4.45 4.44 23.87
N THR A 117 -4.36 5.22 22.80
CA THR A 117 -4.02 6.65 22.89
C THR A 117 -5.04 7.43 23.72
N LEU A 118 -6.34 7.17 23.49
CA LEU A 118 -7.41 7.81 24.24
C LEU A 118 -7.37 7.43 25.72
N LEU A 119 -7.10 6.17 26.05
CA LEU A 119 -6.92 5.74 27.44
C LEU A 119 -5.77 6.49 28.12
N VAL A 120 -4.64 6.67 27.43
CA VAL A 120 -3.49 7.44 27.95
C VAL A 120 -3.85 8.91 28.18
N ILE A 121 -4.65 9.52 27.31
CA ILE A 121 -5.09 10.92 27.48
C ILE A 121 -6.00 11.11 28.71
N GLN A 122 -6.75 10.07 29.11
CA GLN A 122 -7.65 10.14 30.26
C GLN A 122 -6.97 9.82 31.61
N ALA A 123 -5.87 9.06 31.58
CA ALA A 123 -5.05 8.75 32.75
C ALA A 123 -4.44 10.03 33.37
#